data_AF-A0A6B0VAW3-F1
#
_entry.id   AF-A0A6B0VAW3-F1
#
_cell.length_a   1.000
_cell.length_b   1.000
_cell.length_c   1.000
_cell.angle_alpha   90.00
_cell.angle_beta   90.00
_cell.angle_gamma   90.00
#
_symmetry.space_group_name_H-M   'P 1'
#
loop_
_entity.id
_entity.type
_entity.pdbx_description
1 polymer ?
#
loop_
_entity_poly.entity_id
_entity_poly.type
_entity_poly.pdbx_seq_one_letter_code
_entity_poly.pdbx_strand_id
1 'polypeptide(L)'
;DISKMLGAVHGKMFAYVYKNFNSLILYDSPATCLTIQFLYAQEETSIFGELWAHYKTTDRKRHVKRIELEYKKANENKLGNTLILIFSKSCKKGPHPNRVEYEVRERSLCYVLKATQMSECVIIGLITSSSHNHPQYCLTNTELVQCKYEVFSVSETHQCLEYEEVTDPKSDVKQDTEEDPADTTPLNERHKLLQSYQNFTQGLLFGTLLLVYSSLAGDLSRLCMITYCPNEAPGPDGRLHILTTFTKDEKFMVQTYSPYTVPGYDTRYATEARIFRNGVFYETRVIFSDGRRCTILRTKRYHNLCELFTGGRFNNGIVNSYCFFVYLVYCNQPAKIFTKLSDCWPPAKTPNP
;
A
#
# COMPACT_ATOMS: atom_id res chain seq x y z
N ASP A 1 10.74 19.11 7.32
CA ASP A 1 11.02 18.51 6.00
C ASP A 1 9.95 17.46 5.72
N ILE A 2 9.32 17.53 4.54
CA ILE A 2 8.30 16.55 4.11
C ILE A 2 8.84 15.13 4.13
N SER A 3 10.10 14.89 3.71
CA SER A 3 10.67 13.54 3.67
C SER A 3 10.68 12.89 5.05
N LYS A 4 10.98 13.67 6.09
CA LYS A 4 10.95 13.22 7.49
C LYS A 4 9.53 12.85 7.94
N MET A 5 8.55 13.71 7.62
CA MET A 5 7.15 13.45 7.93
C MET A 5 6.66 12.18 7.21
N LEU A 6 6.88 12.08 5.90
CA LEU A 6 6.43 10.95 5.10
C LEU A 6 7.08 9.66 5.55
N GLY A 7 8.39 9.65 5.83
CA GLY A 7 9.04 8.47 6.43
C GLY A 7 8.43 8.05 7.76
N ALA A 8 8.01 9.01 8.61
CA ALA A 8 7.42 8.71 9.90
C ALA A 8 5.97 8.19 9.83
N VAL A 9 5.21 8.58 8.80
CA VAL A 9 3.80 8.21 8.62
C VAL A 9 3.57 7.16 7.52
N HIS A 10 4.58 6.83 6.72
CA HIS A 10 4.45 5.92 5.59
C HIS A 10 3.94 4.56 6.03
N GLY A 11 2.91 4.05 5.35
CA GLY A 11 2.31 2.74 5.58
C GLY A 11 1.45 2.67 6.85
N LYS A 12 1.55 3.64 7.77
CA LYS A 12 0.75 3.67 8.99
C LYS A 12 -0.69 4.07 8.71
N MET A 13 -1.62 3.43 9.41
CA MET A 13 -3.03 3.78 9.43
C MET A 13 -3.30 4.83 10.50
N PHE A 14 -4.08 5.85 10.14
CA PHE A 14 -4.52 6.88 11.06
C PHE A 14 -6.04 6.90 11.13
N ALA A 15 -6.59 6.74 12.33
CA ALA A 15 -8.03 6.84 12.58
C ALA A 15 -8.42 8.29 12.82
N TYR A 16 -9.61 8.63 12.34
CA TYR A 16 -10.21 9.92 12.63
C TYR A 16 -10.47 10.09 14.13
N VAL A 17 -10.08 11.24 14.68
CA VAL A 17 -10.25 11.58 16.10
C VAL A 17 -11.26 12.69 16.26
N TYR A 18 -11.04 13.83 15.60
CA TYR A 18 -11.81 15.04 15.86
C TYR A 18 -11.81 16.01 14.68
N LYS A 19 -12.89 16.80 14.57
CA LYS A 19 -13.01 17.95 13.69
C LYS A 19 -13.85 19.06 14.33
N ASN A 20 -13.68 20.30 13.87
CA ASN A 20 -14.50 21.44 14.31
C ASN A 20 -15.43 22.02 13.23
N PHE A 21 -15.68 21.29 12.14
CA PHE A 21 -16.55 21.75 11.04
C PHE A 21 -17.36 20.60 10.41
N ASN A 22 -18.43 20.94 9.68
CA ASN A 22 -19.44 19.96 9.25
C ASN A 22 -19.02 19.08 8.07
N SER A 23 -18.28 19.62 7.10
CA SER A 23 -17.66 18.81 6.03
C SER A 23 -16.40 18.10 6.53
N LEU A 24 -15.81 17.21 5.73
CA LEU A 24 -14.42 16.80 5.93
C LEU A 24 -13.55 17.35 4.78
N ILE A 25 -12.29 17.68 5.03
CA ILE A 25 -11.31 18.20 4.08
C ILE A 25 -10.94 17.12 3.06
N LEU A 26 -10.76 15.87 3.52
CA LEU A 26 -10.32 14.78 2.66
C LEU A 26 -11.50 14.08 1.94
N TYR A 27 -12.71 14.22 2.48
CA TYR A 27 -13.87 13.45 2.03
C TYR A 27 -15.19 14.21 2.12
N ASP A 28 -16.02 14.15 1.08
CA ASP A 28 -17.22 15.00 0.98
C ASP A 28 -18.50 14.37 1.52
N SER A 29 -18.52 13.06 1.84
CA SER A 29 -19.75 12.38 2.26
C SER A 29 -19.75 11.99 3.74
N PRO A 30 -20.93 11.84 4.35
CA PRO A 30 -21.04 11.37 5.72
C PRO A 30 -20.52 9.93 5.80
N ALA A 31 -19.37 9.78 6.46
CA ALA A 31 -18.75 8.49 6.70
C ALA A 31 -19.08 8.01 8.12
N THR A 32 -19.49 6.75 8.25
CA THR A 32 -19.68 6.10 9.56
C THR A 32 -18.34 5.73 10.20
N CYS A 33 -17.27 5.65 9.38
CA CYS A 33 -15.91 5.40 9.82
C CYS A 33 -14.93 6.01 8.79
N LEU A 34 -13.77 6.54 9.23
CA LEU A 34 -12.72 7.08 8.36
C LEU A 34 -11.33 6.77 8.91
N THR A 35 -10.50 6.14 8.08
CA THR A 35 -9.05 6.01 8.29
C THR A 35 -8.29 6.51 7.08
N ILE A 36 -7.08 7.02 7.30
CA ILE A 36 -6.20 7.48 6.23
C ILE A 36 -4.82 6.82 6.31
N GLN A 37 -4.18 6.66 5.16
CA GLN A 37 -2.85 6.06 5.02
C GLN A 37 -2.02 6.87 4.04
N PHE A 38 -0.79 7.22 4.42
CA PHE A 38 0.17 7.86 3.53
C PHE A 38 1.10 6.82 2.92
N LEU A 39 1.24 6.84 1.60
CA LEU A 39 2.16 6.01 0.84
C LEU A 39 3.22 6.92 0.21
N TYR A 40 4.49 6.62 0.41
CA TYR A 40 5.62 7.43 -0.01
C TYR A 40 6.77 6.55 -0.48
N ALA A 41 7.37 6.91 -1.61
CA ALA A 41 8.59 6.31 -2.11
C ALA A 41 9.48 7.41 -2.69
N GLN A 42 10.77 7.37 -2.36
CA GLN A 42 11.78 8.30 -2.86
C GLN A 42 12.89 7.54 -3.55
N GLU A 43 13.20 7.94 -4.77
CA GLU A 43 14.26 7.42 -5.61
C GLU A 43 15.13 8.59 -6.10
N GLU A 44 16.35 8.28 -6.56
CA GLU A 44 17.39 9.28 -6.90
C GLU A 44 16.87 10.50 -7.70
N THR A 45 15.93 10.31 -8.63
CA THR A 45 15.37 11.42 -9.44
C THR A 45 13.84 11.56 -9.35
N SER A 46 13.13 10.60 -8.74
CA SER A 46 11.68 10.52 -8.72
C SER A 46 11.14 10.34 -7.30
N ILE A 47 10.15 11.15 -6.95
CA ILE A 47 9.48 11.10 -5.65
C ILE A 47 8.00 10.85 -5.90
N PHE A 48 7.46 9.84 -5.25
CA PHE A 48 6.07 9.46 -5.35
C PHE A 48 5.42 9.47 -3.98
N GLY A 49 4.17 9.91 -3.92
CA GLY A 49 3.30 9.48 -2.85
C GLY A 49 1.83 9.71 -3.11
N GLU A 50 1.03 9.05 -2.27
CA GLU A 50 -0.42 9.08 -2.29
C GLU A 50 -0.94 9.10 -0.86
N LEU A 51 -2.08 9.75 -0.67
CA LEU A 51 -2.89 9.65 0.53
C LEU A 51 -4.15 8.86 0.20
N TRP A 52 -4.39 7.81 0.96
CA TRP A 52 -5.53 6.93 0.79
C TRP A 52 -6.49 7.16 1.94
N ALA A 53 -7.73 7.50 1.62
CA ALA A 53 -8.82 7.64 2.57
C ALA A 53 -9.76 6.44 2.45
N HIS A 54 -9.81 5.62 3.51
CA HIS A 54 -10.66 4.46 3.65
C HIS A 54 -11.86 4.84 4.50
N TYR A 55 -13.07 4.67 3.99
CA TYR A 55 -14.27 5.05 4.72
C TYR A 55 -15.45 4.15 4.39
N LYS A 56 -16.43 4.12 5.29
CA LYS A 56 -17.75 3.50 5.06
C LYS A 56 -18.82 4.56 5.03
N THR A 57 -19.82 4.42 4.17
CA THR A 57 -20.99 5.31 4.20
C THR A 57 -22.15 4.67 4.98
N THR A 58 -23.32 5.30 4.97
CA THR A 58 -24.53 4.81 5.66
C THR A 58 -25.02 3.47 5.12
N ASP A 59 -24.68 3.13 3.87
CA ASP A 59 -24.96 1.84 3.25
C ASP A 59 -24.02 0.70 3.70
N ARG A 60 -23.08 1.00 4.62
CA ARG A 60 -22.02 0.10 5.12
C ARG A 60 -21.02 -0.36 4.06
N LYS A 61 -21.12 0.12 2.82
CA LYS A 61 -20.12 -0.17 1.78
C LYS A 61 -18.85 0.58 2.07
N ARG A 62 -17.74 -0.06 1.73
CA ARG A 62 -16.40 0.47 1.88
C ARG A 62 -16.02 1.18 0.59
N HIS A 63 -15.30 2.26 0.77
CA HIS A 63 -14.75 3.02 -0.33
C HIS A 63 -13.30 3.37 -0.02
N VAL A 64 -12.51 3.49 -1.08
CA VAL A 64 -11.13 3.97 -1.01
C VAL A 64 -11.01 5.13 -1.96
N LYS A 65 -10.72 6.31 -1.42
CA LYS A 65 -10.43 7.53 -2.20
C LYS A 65 -8.92 7.75 -2.19
N ARG A 66 -8.34 7.84 -3.38
CA ARG A 66 -6.91 8.15 -3.57
C ARG A 66 -6.75 9.64 -3.85
N ILE A 67 -5.80 10.26 -3.17
CA ILE A 67 -5.43 11.67 -3.30
C ILE A 67 -3.94 11.66 -3.66
N GLU A 68 -3.59 12.20 -4.81
CA GLU A 68 -2.21 12.23 -5.28
C GLU A 68 -1.42 13.29 -4.51
N LEU A 69 -0.15 12.97 -4.21
CA LEU A 69 0.78 13.89 -3.55
C LEU A 69 1.78 14.44 -4.56
N GLU A 70 1.92 15.76 -4.55
CA GLU A 70 3.00 16.48 -5.22
C GLU A 70 3.87 17.23 -4.20
N TYR A 71 5.12 17.48 -4.57
CA TYR A 71 6.12 18.03 -3.67
C TYR A 71 6.81 19.23 -4.29
N LYS A 72 6.95 20.32 -3.53
CA LYS A 72 7.87 21.39 -3.91
C LYS A 72 9.29 21.00 -3.49
N LYS A 73 10.22 20.97 -4.46
CA LYS A 73 11.65 20.77 -4.19
C LYS A 73 12.20 22.01 -3.49
N ALA A 74 12.99 21.83 -2.43
CA ALA A 74 13.77 22.92 -1.84
C ALA A 74 15.08 23.15 -2.61
N ASN A 75 15.66 22.07 -3.15
CA ASN A 75 16.84 22.01 -4.01
C ASN A 75 16.89 20.63 -4.69
N GLU A 76 17.92 20.34 -5.51
CA GLU A 76 17.99 19.12 -6.34
C GLU A 76 17.74 17.81 -5.57
N ASN A 77 18.16 17.75 -4.29
CA ASN A 77 18.17 16.52 -3.47
C ASN A 77 17.31 16.56 -2.19
N LYS A 78 16.64 17.67 -1.84
CA LYS A 78 15.74 17.72 -0.65
C LYS A 78 14.35 18.21 -0.99
N LEU A 79 13.36 17.54 -0.41
CA LEU A 79 11.99 18.02 -0.38
C LEU A 79 11.89 19.27 0.49
N GLY A 80 11.04 20.20 0.08
CA GLY A 80 10.73 21.37 0.89
C GLY A 80 9.83 21.04 2.08
N ASN A 81 9.19 22.08 2.60
CA ASN A 81 8.17 21.97 3.65
C ASN A 81 6.74 22.04 3.07
N THR A 82 6.55 22.15 1.75
CA THR A 82 5.22 22.25 1.12
C THR A 82 4.80 20.96 0.40
N LEU A 83 3.76 20.32 0.93
CA LEU A 83 3.09 19.16 0.34
C LEU A 83 1.84 19.63 -0.41
N ILE A 84 1.60 19.11 -1.61
CA ILE A 84 0.44 19.45 -2.42
C ILE A 84 -0.48 18.24 -2.53
N LEU A 85 -1.73 18.39 -2.09
CA LEU A 85 -2.77 17.39 -2.30
C LEU A 85 -3.53 17.69 -3.59
N ILE A 86 -3.63 16.69 -4.48
CA ILE A 86 -4.40 16.79 -5.72
C ILE A 86 -5.66 15.93 -5.62
N PHE A 87 -6.80 16.60 -5.72
CA PHE A 87 -8.12 15.99 -5.68
C PHE A 87 -8.64 15.78 -7.11
N SER A 88 -9.20 14.61 -7.37
CA SER A 88 -9.80 14.29 -8.66
C SER A 88 -11.07 15.13 -8.92
N LYS A 89 -11.32 15.47 -10.18
CA LYS A 89 -12.46 16.32 -10.64
C LYS A 89 -13.85 15.77 -10.25
N SER A 90 -13.96 14.50 -9.85
CA SER A 90 -15.21 13.86 -9.41
C SER A 90 -15.62 14.21 -7.97
N CYS A 91 -14.81 14.98 -7.22
CA CYS A 91 -15.25 15.55 -5.96
C CYS A 91 -16.38 16.55 -6.26
N LYS A 92 -17.63 16.22 -5.88
CA LYS A 92 -18.80 17.07 -6.11
C LYS A 92 -18.50 18.43 -5.48
N LYS A 93 -18.32 19.46 -6.33
CA LYS A 93 -18.07 20.88 -6.02
C LYS A 93 -18.42 21.28 -4.58
N GLY A 94 -17.51 21.03 -3.65
CA GLY A 94 -17.36 21.82 -2.43
C GLY A 94 -16.39 22.99 -2.69
N PRO A 95 -16.20 23.91 -1.74
CA PRO A 95 -15.37 25.11 -1.93
C PRO A 95 -13.86 24.83 -2.06
N HIS A 96 -13.43 23.57 -2.02
CA HIS A 96 -12.01 23.22 -2.05
C HIS A 96 -11.49 23.09 -3.51
N PRO A 97 -10.45 23.85 -3.91
CA PRO A 97 -9.81 23.73 -5.21
C PRO A 97 -9.22 22.33 -5.42
N ASN A 98 -9.14 21.90 -6.69
CA ASN A 98 -8.58 20.60 -7.10
C ASN A 98 -7.13 20.36 -6.62
N ARG A 99 -6.44 21.39 -6.15
CA ARG A 99 -5.05 21.36 -5.72
C ARG A 99 -4.90 22.25 -4.50
N VAL A 100 -4.33 21.71 -3.42
CA VAL A 100 -4.19 22.42 -2.14
C VAL A 100 -2.77 22.29 -1.64
N GLU A 101 -2.14 23.42 -1.36
CA GLU A 101 -0.78 23.47 -0.82
C GLU A 101 -0.82 23.54 0.70
N TYR A 102 -0.16 22.57 1.35
CA TYR A 102 -0.02 22.47 2.78
C TYR A 102 1.43 22.65 3.19
N GLU A 103 1.66 23.52 4.15
CA GLU A 103 2.92 23.60 4.87
C GLU A 103 2.97 22.52 5.96
N VAL A 104 4.03 21.71 5.93
CA VAL A 104 4.30 20.66 6.91
C VAL A 104 5.04 21.26 8.10
N ARG A 105 4.46 21.11 9.29
CA ARG A 105 5.04 21.53 10.56
C ARG A 105 5.17 20.33 11.49
N GLU A 106 6.34 20.17 12.08
CA GLU A 106 6.59 19.15 13.10
C GLU A 106 6.29 19.73 14.48
N ARG A 107 5.59 18.95 15.31
CA ARG A 107 5.37 19.19 16.74
C ARG A 107 5.73 17.92 17.50
N SER A 108 5.95 18.02 18.80
CA SER A 108 6.51 16.95 19.64
C SER A 108 5.88 15.56 19.47
N LEU A 109 4.56 15.49 19.21
CA LEU A 109 3.82 14.23 19.02
C LEU A 109 2.95 14.22 17.76
N CYS A 110 3.10 15.23 16.90
CA CYS A 110 2.19 15.41 15.79
C CYS A 110 2.87 16.06 14.58
N TYR A 111 2.54 15.58 13.38
CA TYR A 111 2.79 16.31 12.16
C TYR A 111 1.53 17.06 11.72
N VAL A 112 1.70 18.32 11.34
CA VAL A 112 0.61 19.23 11.00
C VAL A 112 0.76 19.67 9.56
N LEU A 113 -0.24 19.41 8.74
CA LEU A 113 -0.40 19.97 7.41
C LEU A 113 -1.29 21.22 7.53
N LYS A 114 -0.73 22.40 7.31
CA LYS A 114 -1.45 23.69 7.42
C LYS A 114 -1.57 24.36 6.06
N ALA A 115 -2.77 24.69 5.65
CA ALA A 115 -3.05 25.45 4.43
C ALA A 115 -3.83 26.72 4.77
N THR A 116 -3.68 27.73 3.92
CA THR A 116 -4.55 28.92 3.89
C THR A 116 -5.24 28.96 2.55
N GLN A 117 -6.57 28.92 2.55
CA GLN A 117 -7.37 28.79 1.35
C GLN A 117 -8.49 29.83 1.37
N MET A 118 -8.53 30.72 0.37
CA MET A 118 -9.52 31.81 0.31
C MET A 118 -9.62 32.60 1.64
N SER A 119 -8.48 32.87 2.28
CA SER A 119 -8.37 33.52 3.60
C SER A 119 -8.85 32.69 4.81
N GLU A 120 -9.27 31.44 4.61
CA GLU A 120 -9.56 30.50 5.69
C GLU A 120 -8.36 29.62 6.01
N CYS A 121 -8.09 29.41 7.31
CA CYS A 121 -7.06 28.51 7.78
C CYS A 121 -7.59 27.07 7.87
N VAL A 122 -6.87 26.10 7.32
CA VAL A 122 -7.22 24.68 7.30
C VAL A 122 -6.06 23.83 7.80
N ILE A 123 -6.32 22.89 8.70
CA ILE A 123 -5.30 22.03 9.32
C ILE A 123 -5.69 20.55 9.24
N ILE A 124 -4.73 19.70 8.88
CA ILE A 124 -4.78 18.25 9.09
C ILE A 124 -3.67 17.87 10.07
N GLY A 125 -4.03 17.34 11.24
CA GLY A 125 -3.11 16.86 12.26
C GLY A 125 -2.96 15.34 12.24
N LEU A 126 -1.72 14.85 12.33
CA LEU A 126 -1.36 13.43 12.34
C LEU A 126 -0.58 13.13 13.63
N ILE A 127 -1.27 12.62 14.65
CA ILE A 127 -0.64 12.20 15.91
C ILE A 127 0.06 10.87 15.68
N THR A 128 1.38 10.82 15.88
CA THR A 128 2.21 9.65 15.53
C THR A 128 2.32 8.59 16.63
N SER A 129 1.62 8.79 17.76
CA SER A 129 1.53 7.84 18.87
C SER A 129 0.09 7.36 19.05
N SER A 130 -0.10 6.07 19.31
CA SER A 130 -1.40 5.48 19.64
C SER A 130 -1.86 5.79 21.07
N SER A 131 -0.93 6.11 21.97
CA SER A 131 -1.22 6.47 23.37
C SER A 131 -1.78 7.88 23.56
N HIS A 132 -1.88 8.67 22.49
CA HIS A 132 -2.26 10.08 22.52
C HIS A 132 -3.32 10.37 21.45
N ASN A 133 -4.49 10.87 21.86
CA ASN A 133 -5.62 11.11 20.95
C ASN A 133 -6.31 12.48 21.18
N HIS A 134 -5.59 13.46 21.75
CA HIS A 134 -6.15 14.79 21.95
C HIS A 134 -5.72 15.76 20.83
N PRO A 135 -6.64 16.56 20.26
CA PRO A 135 -6.33 17.50 19.19
C PRO A 135 -5.31 18.59 19.60
N GLN A 136 -5.19 18.86 20.90
CA GLN A 136 -4.25 19.81 21.50
C GLN A 136 -2.78 19.44 21.23
N TYR A 137 -2.47 18.17 20.96
CA TYR A 137 -1.11 17.78 20.55
C TYR A 137 -0.73 18.33 19.16
N CYS A 138 -1.73 18.65 18.33
CA CYS A 138 -1.54 19.13 16.96
C CYS A 138 -1.84 20.63 16.78
N LEU A 139 -2.53 21.27 17.72
CA LEU A 139 -3.13 22.59 17.54
C LEU A 139 -2.72 23.55 18.66
N THR A 140 -2.48 24.81 18.31
CA THR A 140 -2.34 25.89 19.31
C THR A 140 -3.71 26.42 19.74
N ASN A 141 -3.79 27.11 20.87
CA ASN A 141 -5.03 27.75 21.35
C ASN A 141 -5.65 28.68 20.29
N THR A 142 -4.82 29.42 19.55
CA THR A 142 -5.27 30.30 18.47
C THR A 142 -5.84 29.50 17.30
N GLU A 143 -5.19 28.41 16.90
CA GLU A 143 -5.64 27.56 15.78
C GLU A 143 -6.93 26.80 16.10
N LEU A 144 -7.12 26.39 17.36
CA LEU A 144 -8.38 25.78 17.82
C LEU A 144 -9.59 26.68 17.58
N VAL A 145 -9.41 28.00 17.66
CA VAL A 145 -10.48 28.99 17.50
C VAL A 145 -10.61 29.45 16.04
N GLN A 146 -9.49 29.66 15.34
CA GLN A 146 -9.47 30.37 14.07
C GLN A 146 -9.40 29.48 12.83
N CYS A 147 -8.99 28.21 12.98
CA CYS A 147 -8.79 27.30 11.85
C CYS A 147 -9.85 26.21 11.81
N LYS A 148 -10.22 25.77 10.60
CA LYS A 148 -10.90 24.50 10.40
C LYS A 148 -9.85 23.39 10.52
N TYR A 149 -10.14 22.33 11.27
CA TYR A 149 -9.17 21.27 11.46
C TYR A 149 -9.77 19.88 11.53
N GLU A 150 -8.98 18.92 11.06
CA GLU A 150 -9.16 17.49 11.27
C GLU A 150 -7.94 16.93 11.95
N VAL A 151 -8.14 16.08 12.95
CA VAL A 151 -7.06 15.39 13.62
C VAL A 151 -7.27 13.89 13.50
N PHE A 152 -6.19 13.21 13.17
CA PHE A 152 -6.10 11.77 13.10
C PHE A 152 -4.99 11.28 14.02
N SER A 153 -5.14 10.09 14.59
CA SER A 153 -4.12 9.43 15.40
C SER A 153 -3.75 8.08 14.81
N VAL A 154 -2.50 7.66 15.00
CA VAL A 154 -2.10 6.29 14.65
C VAL A 154 -3.09 5.32 15.27
N SER A 155 -3.62 4.46 14.42
CA SER A 155 -4.62 3.48 14.80
C SER A 155 -4.00 2.10 14.86
N GLU A 156 -4.08 1.49 16.04
CA GLU A 156 -3.84 0.06 16.23
C GLU A 156 -5.10 -0.77 15.92
N THR A 157 -6.25 -0.11 15.74
CA THR A 157 -7.54 -0.74 15.53
C THR A 157 -8.00 -0.56 14.09
N HIS A 158 -8.25 -1.67 13.40
CA HIS A 158 -8.73 -1.61 12.03
C HIS A 158 -10.26 -1.41 11.96
N GLN A 159 -10.90 -0.66 12.86
CA GLN A 159 -12.37 -0.56 12.92
C GLN A 159 -13.01 -0.04 11.61
N CYS A 160 -12.29 0.76 10.82
CA CYS A 160 -12.72 1.19 9.49
C CYS A 160 -12.46 0.15 8.39
N LEU A 161 -11.56 -0.79 8.65
CA LEU A 161 -11.09 -1.85 7.79
C LEU A 161 -11.49 -3.20 8.43
N GLU A 162 -12.74 -3.62 8.29
CA GLU A 162 -13.07 -5.00 8.66
C GLU A 162 -12.19 -5.93 7.83
N TYR A 163 -11.39 -6.75 8.49
CA TYR A 163 -10.54 -7.73 7.84
C TYR A 163 -11.03 -9.15 8.15
N GLU A 164 -10.83 -10.03 7.20
CA GLU A 164 -10.99 -11.46 7.37
C GLU A 164 -9.61 -12.04 7.67
N GLU A 165 -9.41 -12.50 8.90
CA GLU A 165 -8.17 -13.15 9.29
C GLU A 165 -8.18 -14.61 8.83
N VAL A 166 -7.14 -14.99 8.08
CA VAL A 166 -6.93 -16.37 7.63
C VAL A 166 -5.64 -16.91 8.24
N THR A 167 -5.74 -18.10 8.82
CA THR A 167 -4.61 -18.78 9.46
C THR A 167 -4.20 -19.98 8.64
N ASP A 168 -2.90 -20.12 8.37
CA ASP A 168 -2.39 -21.31 7.70
C ASP A 168 -2.40 -22.49 8.70
N PRO A 169 -3.22 -23.53 8.48
CA PRO A 169 -3.30 -24.67 9.39
C PRO A 169 -2.04 -25.55 9.33
N LYS A 170 -1.14 -25.32 8.38
CA LYS A 170 0.12 -26.04 8.20
C LYS A 170 1.28 -25.06 8.37
N SER A 171 1.82 -24.96 9.58
CA SER A 171 3.09 -24.26 9.81
C SER A 171 4.28 -24.95 9.12
N ASP A 172 4.13 -26.25 8.83
CA ASP A 172 5.21 -27.09 8.34
C ASP A 172 5.09 -27.26 6.82
N VAL A 173 5.97 -26.54 6.09
CA VAL A 173 6.12 -26.66 4.65
C VAL A 173 6.64 -28.05 4.31
N LYS A 174 5.87 -28.83 3.53
CA LYS A 174 6.37 -30.08 2.96
C LYS A 174 7.37 -29.76 1.84
N GLN A 175 8.59 -30.25 2.05
CA GLN A 175 9.77 -30.05 1.22
C GLN A 175 9.54 -30.56 -0.21
N ASP A 176 9.84 -29.71 -1.19
CA ASP A 176 10.01 -30.14 -2.59
C ASP A 176 11.51 -30.26 -2.86
N THR A 177 12.02 -31.49 -2.83
CA THR A 177 13.41 -31.84 -3.09
C THR A 177 13.62 -31.88 -4.60
N GLU A 178 13.88 -30.72 -5.20
CA GLU A 178 14.21 -30.61 -6.62
C GLU A 178 15.74 -30.43 -6.73
N GLU A 179 16.41 -31.26 -7.54
CA GLU A 179 17.86 -31.18 -7.77
C GLU A 179 18.28 -29.82 -8.32
N ASP A 180 19.54 -29.45 -8.10
CA ASP A 180 20.10 -28.19 -8.59
C ASP A 180 20.00 -28.16 -10.12
N PRO A 181 19.18 -27.26 -10.70
CA PRO A 181 18.89 -27.30 -12.12
C PRO A 181 20.11 -26.87 -12.93
N ALA A 182 20.33 -27.52 -14.08
CA ALA A 182 21.41 -27.15 -14.99
C ALA A 182 21.27 -25.72 -15.52
N ASP A 183 22.41 -25.08 -15.79
CA ASP A 183 22.53 -23.75 -16.39
C ASP A 183 21.84 -23.73 -17.76
N THR A 184 20.65 -23.13 -17.80
CA THR A 184 19.81 -22.96 -18.99
C THR A 184 19.62 -21.46 -19.26
N THR A 185 19.17 -21.09 -20.45
CA THR A 185 18.81 -19.70 -20.77
C THR A 185 17.33 -19.62 -21.18
N PRO A 186 16.47 -18.90 -20.41
CA PRO A 186 16.78 -18.27 -19.13
C PRO A 186 17.13 -19.29 -18.03
N LEU A 187 17.83 -18.84 -16.99
CA LEU A 187 18.14 -19.68 -15.83
C LEU A 187 16.84 -20.22 -15.22
N ASN A 188 16.90 -21.41 -14.64
CA ASN A 188 15.76 -21.96 -13.92
C ASN A 188 15.39 -21.04 -12.73
N GLU A 189 14.11 -20.88 -12.42
CA GLU A 189 13.66 -20.10 -11.26
C GLU A 189 14.26 -20.60 -9.92
N ARG A 190 14.73 -21.86 -9.86
CA ARG A 190 15.46 -22.46 -8.74
C ARG A 190 16.98 -22.26 -8.76
N HIS A 191 17.52 -21.53 -9.72
CA HIS A 191 18.97 -21.43 -9.88
C HIS A 191 19.60 -20.57 -8.79
N LYS A 192 20.69 -21.05 -8.18
CA LYS A 192 21.31 -20.38 -7.01
C LYS A 192 21.80 -18.96 -7.27
N LEU A 193 22.18 -18.66 -8.51
CA LEU A 193 22.58 -17.30 -8.92
C LEU A 193 21.45 -16.27 -8.84
N LEU A 194 20.19 -16.70 -8.80
CA LEU A 194 19.04 -15.80 -8.72
C LEU A 194 18.66 -15.42 -7.28
N GLN A 195 19.16 -16.14 -6.27
CA GLN A 195 18.67 -16.04 -4.88
C GLN A 195 18.68 -14.62 -4.31
N SER A 196 19.70 -13.83 -4.65
CA SER A 196 19.83 -12.45 -4.19
C SER A 196 18.71 -11.53 -4.71
N TYR A 197 18.10 -11.87 -5.85
CA TYR A 197 16.95 -11.17 -6.42
C TYR A 197 15.62 -11.77 -5.99
N GLN A 198 15.63 -12.87 -5.25
CA GLN A 198 14.43 -13.64 -4.89
C GLN A 198 14.03 -13.44 -3.44
N ASN A 199 14.68 -12.55 -2.68
CA ASN A 199 14.31 -12.30 -1.30
C ASN A 199 12.90 -11.69 -1.21
N PHE A 200 11.97 -12.45 -0.64
CA PHE A 200 10.55 -12.10 -0.53
C PHE A 200 10.34 -10.83 0.29
N THR A 201 10.93 -10.76 1.48
CA THR A 201 10.75 -9.61 2.38
C THR A 201 11.25 -8.34 1.73
N GLN A 202 12.38 -8.40 1.01
CA GLN A 202 12.92 -7.25 0.30
C GLN A 202 11.97 -6.73 -0.80
N GLY A 203 11.24 -7.63 -1.47
CA GLY A 203 10.19 -7.28 -2.44
C GLY A 203 8.96 -6.60 -1.84
N LEU A 204 8.76 -6.72 -0.53
CA LEU A 204 7.60 -6.18 0.18
C LEU A 204 7.86 -4.82 0.88
N LEU A 205 9.13 -4.38 0.98
CA LEU A 205 9.51 -3.17 1.74
C LEU A 205 8.98 -1.84 1.17
N PHE A 206 8.27 -1.84 0.03
CA PHE A 206 7.65 -0.64 -0.56
C PHE A 206 6.31 -0.26 0.08
N GLY A 207 5.98 -0.87 1.23
CA GLY A 207 4.75 -0.69 1.97
C GLY A 207 3.56 -1.38 1.30
N THR A 208 3.26 -1.04 0.04
CA THR A 208 2.10 -1.56 -0.70
C THR A 208 2.43 -1.89 -2.15
N LEU A 209 2.17 -3.14 -2.52
CA LEU A 209 2.29 -3.71 -3.85
C LEU A 209 0.94 -3.78 -4.56
N LEU A 210 0.90 -3.42 -5.84
CA LEU A 210 -0.29 -3.42 -6.68
C LEU A 210 -0.11 -4.39 -7.84
N LEU A 211 -1.13 -5.20 -8.14
CA LEU A 211 -1.08 -6.15 -9.25
C LEU A 211 -1.15 -5.42 -10.59
N VAL A 212 -0.15 -5.62 -11.45
CA VAL A 212 -0.07 -4.98 -12.76
C VAL A 212 -0.28 -6.00 -13.88
N TYR A 213 0.45 -7.12 -13.87
CA TYR A 213 0.28 -8.20 -14.84
C TYR A 213 -0.13 -9.49 -14.16
N SER A 214 -1.02 -10.24 -14.81
CA SER A 214 -1.35 -11.61 -14.45
C SER A 214 -1.36 -12.50 -15.68
N SER A 215 -0.81 -13.70 -15.54
CA SER A 215 -0.87 -14.75 -16.55
C SER A 215 -2.22 -15.48 -16.56
N LEU A 216 -3.13 -15.18 -15.63
CA LEU A 216 -4.47 -15.76 -15.57
C LEU A 216 -5.56 -14.70 -15.69
N ALA A 217 -6.18 -14.61 -16.86
CA ALA A 217 -7.21 -13.60 -17.13
C ALA A 217 -8.47 -13.79 -16.27
N GLY A 218 -8.90 -15.04 -16.06
CA GLY A 218 -10.14 -15.41 -15.37
C GLY A 218 -9.99 -15.71 -13.87
N ASP A 219 -8.91 -15.25 -13.24
CA ASP A 219 -8.67 -15.54 -11.81
C ASP A 219 -9.79 -14.94 -10.92
N LEU A 220 -10.44 -15.81 -10.14
CA LEU A 220 -11.50 -15.44 -9.20
C LEU A 220 -10.94 -14.97 -7.84
N SER A 221 -9.67 -15.22 -7.56
CA SER A 221 -8.99 -14.92 -6.29
C SER A 221 -7.72 -14.08 -6.50
N ARG A 222 -7.77 -13.10 -7.41
CA ARG A 222 -6.64 -12.19 -7.69
C ARG A 222 -6.21 -11.48 -6.43
N LEU A 223 -4.91 -11.36 -6.21
CA LEU A 223 -4.37 -10.47 -5.18
C LEU A 223 -4.17 -9.11 -5.82
N CYS A 224 -5.13 -8.21 -5.64
CA CYS A 224 -5.08 -6.89 -6.27
C CYS A 224 -4.11 -5.94 -5.59
N MET A 225 -3.91 -6.13 -4.30
CA MET A 225 -2.98 -5.36 -3.50
C MET A 225 -2.45 -6.17 -2.34
N ILE A 226 -1.17 -6.00 -2.00
CA ILE A 226 -0.53 -6.61 -0.84
C ILE A 226 0.18 -5.49 -0.07
N THR A 227 -0.18 -5.31 1.20
CA THR A 227 0.47 -4.39 2.12
C THR A 227 1.21 -5.19 3.19
N TYR A 228 2.48 -4.87 3.40
CA TYR A 228 3.32 -5.57 4.37
C TYR A 228 3.45 -4.79 5.68
N CYS A 229 3.13 -5.45 6.79
CA CYS A 229 3.14 -4.89 8.14
C CYS A 229 4.17 -5.65 9.00
N PRO A 230 5.47 -5.27 8.95
CA PRO A 230 6.57 -6.05 9.55
C PRO A 230 6.51 -6.21 11.08
N ASN A 231 5.85 -5.28 11.78
CA ASN A 231 5.82 -5.25 13.25
C ASN A 231 4.46 -5.67 13.83
N GLU A 232 3.56 -6.21 13.00
CA GLU A 232 2.23 -6.60 13.44
C GLU A 232 2.22 -8.06 13.90
N ALA A 233 1.78 -8.29 15.14
CA ALA A 233 1.64 -9.64 15.69
C ALA A 233 0.53 -10.44 14.96
N PRO A 234 0.56 -11.79 14.98
CA PRO A 234 1.55 -12.67 15.58
C PRO A 234 2.63 -13.08 14.57
N GLY A 235 3.88 -13.17 15.04
CA GLY A 235 5.01 -13.68 14.28
C GLY A 235 6.20 -12.71 14.27
N PRO A 236 7.43 -13.22 14.08
CA PRO A 236 8.63 -12.38 14.00
C PRO A 236 8.71 -11.58 12.69
N ASP A 237 8.03 -12.06 11.63
CA ASP A 237 8.11 -11.47 10.30
C ASP A 237 6.93 -10.52 9.98
N GLY A 238 5.91 -10.44 10.83
CA GLY A 238 4.76 -9.54 10.66
C GLY A 238 3.56 -10.15 9.92
N ARG A 239 2.76 -9.28 9.29
CA ARG A 239 1.51 -9.64 8.57
C ARG A 239 1.46 -9.12 7.14
N LEU A 240 0.69 -9.82 6.31
CA LEU A 240 0.25 -9.33 5.00
C LEU A 240 -1.22 -8.97 5.04
N HIS A 241 -1.53 -7.76 4.59
CA HIS A 241 -2.89 -7.29 4.34
C HIS A 241 -3.15 -7.31 2.84
N ILE A 242 -4.07 -8.15 2.41
CA ILE A 242 -4.26 -8.49 1.01
C ILE A 242 -5.65 -8.05 0.57
N LEU A 243 -5.73 -7.21 -0.45
CA LEU A 243 -6.99 -6.91 -1.14
C LEU A 243 -7.17 -7.93 -2.26
N THR A 244 -8.22 -8.74 -2.20
CA THR A 244 -8.38 -9.88 -3.11
C THR A 244 -9.80 -10.02 -3.64
N THR A 245 -9.95 -10.43 -4.92
CA THR A 245 -11.27 -10.71 -5.54
C THR A 245 -12.04 -11.88 -4.92
N PHE A 246 -11.41 -12.66 -4.03
CA PHE A 246 -12.02 -13.82 -3.41
C PHE A 246 -13.20 -13.48 -2.49
N THR A 247 -13.08 -12.38 -1.73
CA THR A 247 -14.11 -12.00 -0.77
C THR A 247 -15.16 -11.10 -1.43
N LYS A 248 -16.43 -11.30 -1.06
CA LYS A 248 -17.53 -10.43 -1.52
C LYS A 248 -17.71 -9.18 -0.66
N ASP A 249 -17.16 -9.18 0.55
CA ASP A 249 -17.47 -8.20 1.61
C ASP A 249 -16.56 -6.98 1.63
N GLU A 250 -15.83 -6.71 0.55
CA GLU A 250 -14.89 -5.57 0.45
C GLU A 250 -13.78 -5.55 1.53
N LYS A 251 -13.57 -6.66 2.24
CA LYS A 251 -12.64 -6.78 3.37
C LYS A 251 -11.22 -7.06 2.91
N PHE A 252 -10.24 -6.56 3.67
CA PHE A 252 -8.88 -7.06 3.53
C PHE A 252 -8.82 -8.47 4.09
N MET A 253 -8.09 -9.34 3.41
CA MET A 253 -7.67 -10.61 3.96
C MET A 253 -6.35 -10.41 4.67
N VAL A 254 -6.27 -10.81 5.93
CA VAL A 254 -5.05 -10.66 6.73
C VAL A 254 -4.51 -12.03 7.05
N GLN A 255 -3.22 -12.25 6.75
CA GLN A 255 -2.51 -13.48 7.10
C GLN A 255 -1.20 -13.14 7.80
N THR A 256 -0.75 -14.05 8.67
CA THR A 256 0.63 -14.02 9.14
C THR A 256 1.59 -14.20 7.96
N TYR A 257 2.65 -13.40 7.94
CA TYR A 257 3.73 -13.54 6.99
C TYR A 257 4.78 -14.48 7.57
N SER A 258 5.19 -15.48 6.81
CA SER A 258 6.21 -16.45 7.22
C SER A 258 6.99 -16.88 5.99
N PRO A 259 7.94 -16.05 5.53
CA PRO A 259 8.80 -16.42 4.43
C PRO A 259 9.84 -17.44 4.88
N TYR A 260 10.33 -18.27 3.96
CA TYR A 260 11.31 -19.29 4.26
C TYR A 260 12.33 -19.45 3.12
N THR A 261 13.52 -19.90 3.49
CA THR A 261 14.55 -20.30 2.53
C THR A 261 14.33 -21.75 2.09
N VAL A 262 14.40 -21.99 0.79
CA VAL A 262 14.32 -23.34 0.21
C VAL A 262 15.57 -24.15 0.61
N PRO A 263 15.46 -25.44 0.93
CA PRO A 263 16.63 -26.27 1.25
C PRO A 263 17.72 -26.20 0.17
N GLY A 264 18.99 -26.12 0.59
CA GLY A 264 20.14 -25.99 -0.32
C GLY A 264 20.42 -24.56 -0.81
N TYR A 265 19.63 -23.58 -0.37
CA TYR A 265 19.85 -22.16 -0.67
C TYR A 265 20.59 -21.48 0.48
N ASP A 266 21.16 -20.31 0.18
CA ASP A 266 21.73 -19.43 1.19
C ASP A 266 20.60 -18.92 2.10
N THR A 267 20.74 -19.16 3.40
CA THR A 267 19.77 -18.82 4.45
C THR A 267 19.54 -17.31 4.60
N ARG A 268 20.37 -16.48 3.96
CA ARG A 268 20.15 -15.02 3.87
C ARG A 268 18.97 -14.64 2.99
N TYR A 269 18.52 -15.53 2.09
CA TYR A 269 17.46 -15.24 1.14
C TYR A 269 16.26 -16.15 1.39
N ALA A 270 15.18 -15.57 1.93
CA ALA A 270 13.90 -16.25 2.03
C ALA A 270 13.14 -16.07 0.71
N THR A 271 13.10 -17.10 -0.13
CA THR A 271 12.66 -17.00 -1.53
C THR A 271 11.19 -17.35 -1.74
N GLU A 272 10.55 -17.97 -0.74
CA GLU A 272 9.18 -18.43 -0.81
C GLU A 272 8.39 -18.02 0.44
N ALA A 273 7.07 -17.88 0.27
CA ALA A 273 6.12 -17.74 1.35
C ALA A 273 4.80 -18.40 0.95
N ARG A 274 4.00 -18.83 1.92
CA ARG A 274 2.67 -19.37 1.64
C ARG A 274 1.65 -18.26 1.64
N ILE A 275 0.91 -18.13 0.54
CA ILE A 275 -0.06 -17.06 0.33
C ILE A 275 -1.45 -17.67 0.14
N PHE A 276 -2.43 -17.15 0.85
CA PHE A 276 -3.81 -17.59 0.75
C PHE A 276 -4.40 -17.19 -0.60
N ARG A 277 -5.00 -18.16 -1.31
CA ARG A 277 -5.78 -17.94 -2.52
C ARG A 277 -6.92 -18.95 -2.56
N ASN A 278 -8.11 -18.49 -2.93
CA ASN A 278 -9.26 -19.35 -3.18
C ASN A 278 -9.54 -20.40 -2.09
N GLY A 279 -9.45 -20.01 -0.82
CA GLY A 279 -9.68 -20.91 0.32
C GLY A 279 -8.47 -21.72 0.79
N VAL A 280 -7.30 -21.62 0.14
CA VAL A 280 -6.13 -22.48 0.40
C VAL A 280 -4.83 -21.68 0.40
N PHE A 281 -3.88 -22.04 1.27
CA PHE A 281 -2.53 -21.49 1.27
C PHE A 281 -1.63 -22.24 0.28
N TYR A 282 -1.12 -21.52 -0.73
CA TYR A 282 -0.22 -22.06 -1.75
C TYR A 282 1.20 -21.55 -1.59
N GLU A 283 2.19 -22.41 -1.85
CA GLU A 283 3.59 -21.98 -1.96
C GLU A 283 3.74 -20.99 -3.12
N THR A 284 4.21 -19.79 -2.79
CA THR A 284 4.44 -18.71 -3.73
C THR A 284 5.90 -18.30 -3.65
N ARG A 285 6.55 -18.22 -4.81
CA ARG A 285 7.95 -17.87 -4.95
C ARG A 285 8.11 -16.49 -5.55
N VAL A 286 9.15 -15.77 -5.14
CA VAL A 286 9.67 -14.64 -5.93
C VAL A 286 10.52 -15.16 -7.08
N ILE A 287 10.10 -14.90 -8.32
CA ILE A 287 10.95 -15.14 -9.50
C ILE A 287 12.07 -14.09 -9.52
N PHE A 288 11.68 -12.84 -9.32
CA PHE A 288 12.57 -11.70 -9.32
C PHE A 288 11.93 -10.53 -8.57
N SER A 289 12.76 -9.83 -7.81
CA SER A 289 12.48 -8.55 -7.20
C SER A 289 13.68 -7.65 -7.45
N ASP A 290 13.42 -6.41 -7.85
CA ASP A 290 14.49 -5.40 -7.90
C ASP A 290 14.78 -4.80 -6.51
N GLY A 291 14.01 -5.23 -5.49
CA GLY A 291 14.10 -4.73 -4.13
C GLY A 291 13.84 -3.22 -4.04
N ARG A 292 13.17 -2.63 -5.03
CA ARG A 292 12.86 -1.19 -5.08
C ARG A 292 11.47 -0.83 -5.60
N ARG A 293 11.02 -1.46 -6.68
CA ARG A 293 9.83 -1.04 -7.43
C ARG A 293 8.89 -2.17 -7.78
N CYS A 294 9.38 -3.41 -7.84
CA CYS A 294 8.58 -4.51 -8.35
C CYS A 294 9.00 -5.87 -7.83
N THR A 295 8.03 -6.78 -7.87
CA THR A 295 8.20 -8.17 -7.50
C THR A 295 7.37 -9.03 -8.43
N ILE A 296 7.96 -10.11 -8.92
CA ILE A 296 7.31 -11.11 -9.76
C ILE A 296 7.11 -12.36 -8.90
N LEU A 297 5.86 -12.77 -8.74
CA LEU A 297 5.49 -13.93 -7.95
C LEU A 297 5.05 -15.08 -8.85
N ARG A 298 5.44 -16.31 -8.48
CA ARG A 298 4.97 -17.56 -9.07
C ARG A 298 4.28 -18.40 -8.00
N THR A 299 3.04 -18.80 -8.27
CA THR A 299 2.31 -19.78 -7.46
C THR A 299 2.09 -21.04 -8.30
N LYS A 300 3.10 -21.93 -8.36
CA LYS A 300 3.16 -23.09 -9.28
C LYS A 300 1.92 -23.99 -9.18
N ARG A 301 1.49 -24.30 -7.95
CA ARG A 301 0.33 -25.17 -7.68
C ARG A 301 -1.03 -24.49 -7.85
N TYR A 302 -1.06 -23.19 -8.12
CA TYR A 302 -2.27 -22.44 -8.44
C TYR A 302 -2.19 -21.97 -9.89
N HIS A 303 -2.61 -22.83 -10.83
CA HIS A 303 -2.61 -22.54 -12.28
C HIS A 303 -1.26 -22.14 -12.88
N ASN A 304 -0.14 -22.51 -12.24
CA ASN A 304 1.18 -21.99 -12.58
C ASN A 304 1.24 -20.45 -12.66
N LEU A 305 0.42 -19.80 -11.83
CA LEU A 305 0.14 -18.37 -11.89
C LEU A 305 1.43 -17.58 -11.70
N CYS A 306 1.71 -16.72 -12.66
CA CYS A 306 2.71 -15.68 -12.58
C CYS A 306 2.10 -14.29 -12.60
N GLU A 307 2.52 -13.46 -11.65
CA GLU A 307 2.01 -12.12 -11.41
C GLU A 307 3.16 -11.12 -11.23
N LEU A 308 3.02 -9.93 -11.83
CA LEU A 308 3.91 -8.81 -11.62
C LEU A 308 3.22 -7.77 -10.73
N PHE A 309 3.87 -7.44 -9.63
CA PHE A 309 3.45 -6.39 -8.72
C PHE A 309 4.39 -5.20 -8.78
N THR A 310 3.85 -3.99 -8.62
CA THR A 310 4.62 -2.75 -8.51
C THR A 310 4.32 -2.01 -7.21
N GLY A 311 5.31 -1.31 -6.67
CA GLY A 311 5.13 -0.44 -5.51
C GLY A 311 4.30 0.80 -5.87
N GLY A 312 3.17 1.00 -5.21
CA GLY A 312 2.45 2.28 -5.13
C GLY A 312 1.77 2.86 -6.40
N ARG A 313 2.24 2.60 -7.62
CA ARG A 313 1.61 3.06 -8.89
C ARG A 313 1.38 1.93 -9.89
N PHE A 314 0.25 1.96 -10.59
CA PHE A 314 0.00 1.19 -11.81
C PHE A 314 0.70 1.85 -13.01
N ASN A 315 2.03 1.87 -13.00
CA ASN A 315 2.78 2.39 -14.14
C ASN A 315 2.83 1.33 -15.25
N ASN A 316 1.76 1.19 -16.01
CA ASN A 316 1.81 0.45 -17.26
C ASN A 316 2.62 1.26 -18.27
N GLY A 317 3.82 0.75 -18.59
CA GLY A 317 4.61 1.20 -19.74
C GLY A 317 5.52 2.42 -19.53
N ILE A 318 5.56 3.05 -18.35
CA ILE A 318 6.45 4.19 -18.08
C ILE A 318 7.20 3.95 -16.77
N VAL A 319 8.15 3.02 -16.78
CA VAL A 319 9.59 3.19 -16.46
C VAL A 319 10.24 1.87 -16.86
N ASN A 320 11.37 1.91 -17.57
CA ASN A 320 12.28 0.78 -17.80
C ASN A 320 12.62 0.04 -16.49
N SER A 321 11.77 -0.86 -16.01
CA SER A 321 12.13 -1.77 -14.92
C SER A 321 12.41 -3.14 -15.52
N TYR A 322 13.54 -3.72 -15.12
CA TYR A 322 13.93 -5.07 -15.52
C TYR A 322 12.81 -6.08 -15.26
N CYS A 323 11.93 -5.84 -14.29
CA CYS A 323 10.81 -6.72 -13.98
C CYS A 323 9.84 -6.96 -15.15
N PHE A 324 9.55 -5.96 -16.00
CA PHE A 324 8.65 -6.19 -17.14
C PHE A 324 9.29 -7.13 -18.17
N PHE A 325 10.58 -6.92 -18.46
CA PHE A 325 11.34 -7.80 -19.34
C PHE A 325 11.49 -9.20 -18.74
N VAL A 326 11.91 -9.29 -17.48
CA VAL A 326 12.03 -10.56 -16.75
C VAL A 326 10.69 -11.29 -16.68
N TYR A 327 9.58 -10.58 -16.49
CA TYR A 327 8.25 -11.18 -16.54
C TYR A 327 8.01 -11.83 -17.90
N LEU A 328 8.27 -11.15 -19.02
CA LEU A 328 8.08 -11.72 -20.35
C LEU A 328 8.98 -12.94 -20.58
N VAL A 329 10.20 -12.93 -20.05
CA VAL A 329 11.16 -14.04 -20.16
C VAL A 329 10.69 -15.29 -19.40
N TYR A 330 10.20 -15.13 -18.16
CA TYR A 330 9.84 -16.26 -17.31
C TYR A 330 8.35 -16.65 -17.41
N CYS A 331 7.48 -15.71 -17.75
CA CYS A 331 6.03 -15.83 -17.64
C CYS A 331 5.28 -15.64 -18.95
N ASN A 332 5.99 -15.35 -20.04
CA ASN A 332 5.42 -14.99 -21.35
C ASN A 332 4.52 -13.75 -21.29
N GLN A 333 3.73 -13.52 -22.34
CA GLN A 333 2.81 -12.40 -22.39
C GLN A 333 1.74 -12.52 -21.29
N PRO A 334 1.41 -11.41 -20.60
CA PRO A 334 0.37 -11.44 -19.58
C PRO A 334 -1.00 -11.67 -20.22
N ALA A 335 -1.80 -12.54 -19.62
CA ALA A 335 -3.18 -12.76 -20.02
C ALA A 335 -4.09 -11.59 -19.62
N LYS A 336 -3.71 -10.82 -18.59
CA LYS A 336 -4.42 -9.62 -18.14
C LYS A 336 -3.46 -8.55 -17.64
N ILE A 337 -3.75 -7.32 -18.02
CA ILE A 337 -3.05 -6.10 -17.62
C ILE A 337 -4.01 -5.22 -16.82
N PHE A 338 -3.55 -4.68 -15.70
CA PHE A 338 -4.29 -3.79 -14.81
C PHE A 338 -3.66 -2.41 -14.80
N THR A 339 -4.42 -1.38 -15.13
CA THR A 339 -3.95 0.02 -15.21
C THR A 339 -4.35 0.84 -13.99
N LYS A 340 -5.25 0.32 -13.17
CA LYS A 340 -5.74 0.92 -11.94
C LYS A 340 -6.32 -0.15 -11.03
N LEU A 341 -6.45 0.16 -9.74
CA LEU A 341 -6.94 -0.80 -8.75
C LEU A 341 -8.35 -1.28 -9.07
N SER A 342 -9.21 -0.41 -9.60
CA SER A 342 -10.57 -0.76 -10.00
C SER A 342 -10.66 -1.70 -11.21
N ASP A 343 -9.58 -1.92 -11.95
CA ASP A 343 -9.52 -2.96 -12.97
C ASP A 343 -9.37 -4.35 -12.34
N CYS A 344 -8.65 -4.44 -11.21
CA CYS A 344 -8.43 -5.71 -10.51
C CYS A 344 -9.51 -5.97 -9.47
N TRP A 345 -9.87 -4.94 -8.71
CA TRP A 345 -10.84 -4.96 -7.62
C TRP A 345 -12.03 -4.06 -7.98
N PRO A 346 -13.02 -4.58 -8.73
CA PRO A 346 -14.18 -3.82 -9.20
C PRO A 346 -15.00 -3.09 -8.13
N PRO A 347 -15.08 -3.55 -6.85
CA PRO A 347 -15.73 -2.76 -5.80
C PRO A 347 -15.14 -1.36 -5.59
N ALA A 348 -13.90 -1.10 -6.06
CA ALA A 348 -13.33 0.24 -6.10
C ALA A 348 -13.94 1.16 -7.18
N LYS A 349 -14.89 0.70 -7.99
CA LYS A 349 -15.69 1.59 -8.84
C LYS A 349 -16.60 2.41 -7.93
N THR A 350 -16.32 3.70 -7.81
CA THR A 350 -17.34 4.65 -7.32
C THR A 350 -18.62 4.45 -8.13
N PRO A 351 -19.81 4.41 -7.49
CA PRO A 351 -21.05 4.57 -8.22
C PRO A 351 -20.91 5.81 -9.11
N ASN A 352 -21.26 5.71 -10.39
CA ASN A 352 -21.37 6.91 -11.20
C ASN A 352 -22.33 7.88 -10.49
N PRO A 353 -21.98 9.17 -10.40
CA PRO A 353 -22.63 10.15 -9.54
C PRO A 353 -24.11 10.40 -9.78
#